data_AF-A0A7W1J8T5-F1
#
_entry.id   AF-A0A7W1J8T5-F1
#
_cell.length_a   1.000
_cell.length_b   1.000
_cell.length_c   1.000
_cell.angle_alpha   90.00
_cell.angle_beta   90.00
_cell.angle_gamma   90.00
#
_symmetry.space_group_name_H-M   'P 1'
#
loop_
_entity.id
_entity.type
_entity.pdbx_description
1 polymer ?
#
loop_
_entity_poly.entity_id
_entity_poly.type
_entity_poly.pdbx_seq_one_letter_code
_entity_poly.pdbx_strand_id
1 'polypeptide(L)'
;MNANYLLSLALLVAFTLPGAAETIQKEVTVPPPNFGEVDFGTVCPGDVLILIVRSPCGITSAAASGGGFTGGIEGNFAKFTAMISDTDSGVHMGNFMGTYRPCPGDGPPVIPNWEGASKADVESVAILSADICEDQIKTHICGPGQVLLQVIGAGGPVTLINERRIRGNFTDSFKPKALAEGIYTQIKLTWTPDSGSPIVKTKDYKFENLGLYRHSQYNRPDESDPTCAGDPVDVCFTTAACKYTHGTLTSTFRSFLDLNGSGTTPDHGMVQPEAFCITKKNLQKFPPPPECVGDPTYRGNTQPKTKCEGVATGSTVAVGDNGKLKCGDTICIDPGGSKLHKTVNDRCPACTGKKQIDNFTTAGTCGNINDLGNFVTIKLLQ
;
A
#
# COMPACT_ATOMS: atom_id res chain seq x y z
N MET A 1 -40.16 -24.40 -56.17
CA MET A 1 -38.85 -25.05 -55.98
C MET A 1 -38.08 -24.20 -54.99
N ASN A 2 -38.06 -24.63 -53.73
CA ASN A 2 -37.43 -23.94 -52.61
C ASN A 2 -36.05 -24.56 -52.38
N ALA A 3 -35.00 -23.75 -52.36
CA ALA A 3 -33.68 -24.15 -51.89
C ALA A 3 -33.26 -23.22 -50.75
N ASN A 4 -33.50 -23.69 -49.52
CA ASN A 4 -32.99 -23.09 -48.30
C ASN A 4 -31.51 -23.48 -48.15
N TYR A 5 -30.61 -22.50 -48.16
CA TYR A 5 -29.24 -22.66 -47.70
C TYR A 5 -29.21 -22.50 -46.17
N LEU A 6 -29.13 -23.63 -45.46
CA LEU A 6 -28.72 -23.68 -44.05
C LEU A 6 -27.20 -23.61 -43.99
N LEU A 7 -26.65 -22.44 -43.68
CA LEU A 7 -25.25 -22.31 -43.25
C LEU A 7 -25.12 -22.92 -41.85
N SER A 8 -24.41 -24.05 -41.77
CA SER A 8 -23.98 -24.67 -40.52
C SER A 8 -22.98 -23.74 -39.82
N LEU A 9 -23.41 -23.09 -38.75
CA LEU A 9 -22.53 -22.40 -37.80
C LEU A 9 -21.95 -23.48 -36.88
N ALA A 10 -20.80 -24.04 -37.26
CA ALA A 10 -20.03 -24.90 -36.37
C ALA A 10 -19.48 -24.04 -35.22
N LEU A 11 -20.18 -24.06 -34.09
CA LEU A 11 -19.69 -23.51 -32.83
C LEU A 11 -18.52 -24.41 -32.36
N LEU A 12 -17.30 -24.03 -32.74
CA LEU A 12 -16.08 -24.64 -32.23
C LEU A 12 -15.95 -24.22 -30.77
N VAL A 13 -16.53 -25.00 -29.86
CA VAL A 13 -16.26 -24.89 -28.43
C VAL A 13 -14.84 -25.40 -28.23
N ALA A 14 -13.87 -24.49 -28.32
CA ALA A 14 -12.49 -24.78 -27.98
C ALA A 14 -12.43 -25.12 -26.49
N PHE A 15 -12.31 -26.41 -26.17
CA PHE A 15 -11.84 -26.84 -24.85
C PHE A 15 -10.40 -26.37 -24.73
N THR A 16 -10.19 -25.17 -24.19
CA THR A 16 -8.86 -24.68 -23.83
C THR A 16 -8.33 -25.57 -22.72
N LEU A 17 -7.35 -26.41 -23.06
CA LEU A 17 -6.63 -27.18 -22.07
C LEU A 17 -6.00 -26.21 -21.05
N PRO A 18 -6.01 -26.53 -19.74
CA PRO A 18 -5.31 -25.71 -18.74
C PRO A 18 -3.83 -25.60 -19.11
N GLY A 19 -3.37 -24.37 -19.40
CA GLY A 19 -2.00 -24.11 -19.88
C GLY A 19 -1.87 -23.83 -21.39
N ALA A 20 -2.98 -23.68 -22.13
CA ALA A 20 -2.93 -23.23 -23.52
C ALA A 20 -2.46 -21.76 -23.63
N ALA A 21 -1.88 -21.41 -24.79
CA ALA A 21 -1.64 -20.04 -25.20
C ALA A 21 -2.89 -19.18 -24.99
N GLU A 22 -2.75 -18.01 -24.36
CA GLU A 22 -3.86 -17.08 -24.25
C GLU A 22 -3.84 -16.12 -25.44
N THR A 23 -5.04 -15.77 -25.91
CA THR A 23 -5.20 -14.67 -26.85
C THR A 23 -5.49 -13.40 -26.07
N ILE A 24 -4.54 -12.47 -26.07
CA ILE A 24 -4.67 -11.19 -25.37
C ILE A 24 -5.04 -10.13 -26.41
N GLN A 25 -6.25 -9.58 -26.30
CA GLN A 25 -6.75 -8.58 -27.23
C GLN A 25 -6.79 -7.19 -26.60
N LYS A 26 -6.26 -6.18 -27.30
CA LYS A 26 -6.39 -4.76 -26.97
C LYS A 26 -7.05 -4.03 -28.13
N GLU A 27 -7.89 -3.05 -27.83
CA GLU A 27 -8.56 -2.22 -28.81
C GLU A 27 -8.27 -0.74 -28.55
N VAL A 28 -7.92 0.00 -29.60
CA VAL A 28 -7.67 1.45 -29.57
C VAL A 28 -8.47 2.14 -30.67
N THR A 29 -8.89 3.37 -30.41
CA THR A 29 -9.64 4.20 -31.37
C THR A 29 -8.86 5.47 -31.71
N VAL A 30 -8.58 5.71 -32.99
CA VAL A 30 -8.09 6.98 -33.55
C VAL A 30 -9.29 7.87 -33.92
N PRO A 31 -9.25 9.21 -33.78
CA PRO A 31 -8.07 10.11 -33.82
C PRO A 31 -7.70 10.74 -32.45
N PRO A 32 -6.39 10.85 -32.12
CA PRO A 32 -5.56 12.04 -32.41
C PRO A 32 -4.19 11.62 -33.02
N PRO A 33 -3.29 12.54 -33.45
CA PRO A 33 -2.22 12.23 -34.43
C PRO A 33 -1.17 11.20 -34.01
N ASN A 34 -1.17 10.72 -32.76
CA ASN A 34 -0.39 9.59 -32.26
C ASN A 34 -1.17 8.96 -31.09
N PHE A 35 -1.47 7.65 -31.11
CA PHE A 35 -2.17 7.00 -29.97
C PHE A 35 -1.22 6.45 -28.90
N GLY A 36 0.04 6.89 -28.89
CA GLY A 36 1.03 6.52 -27.87
C GLY A 36 1.42 5.05 -27.92
N GLU A 37 1.77 4.50 -26.77
CA GLU A 37 2.16 3.11 -26.57
C GLU A 37 0.98 2.28 -26.04
N VAL A 38 0.68 1.15 -26.69
CA VAL A 38 -0.31 0.16 -26.23
C VAL A 38 0.41 -0.93 -25.44
N ASP A 39 0.23 -0.91 -24.11
CA ASP A 39 0.83 -1.91 -23.22
C ASP A 39 -0.07 -3.15 -23.07
N PHE A 40 0.45 -4.31 -23.48
CA PHE A 40 -0.17 -5.62 -23.27
C PHE A 40 0.11 -6.17 -21.87
N GLY A 41 1.04 -5.59 -21.11
CA GLY A 41 1.47 -6.03 -19.79
C GLY A 41 2.45 -7.20 -19.86
N THR A 42 2.50 -7.98 -18.78
CA THR A 42 3.28 -9.23 -18.73
C THR A 42 2.56 -10.33 -19.51
N VAL A 43 3.27 -10.99 -20.43
CA VAL A 43 2.74 -12.05 -21.30
C VAL A 43 3.65 -13.27 -21.27
N CYS A 44 3.10 -14.41 -21.68
CA CYS A 44 3.80 -15.68 -21.69
C CYS A 44 4.35 -16.04 -23.07
N PRO A 45 5.48 -16.78 -23.12
CA PRO A 45 5.84 -17.49 -24.33
C PRO A 45 4.69 -18.38 -24.81
N GLY A 46 4.41 -18.35 -26.12
CA GLY A 46 3.27 -18.98 -26.76
C GLY A 46 2.01 -18.11 -26.89
N ASP A 47 1.92 -16.96 -26.21
CA ASP A 47 0.74 -16.10 -26.28
C ASP A 47 0.53 -15.48 -27.65
N VAL A 48 -0.74 -15.20 -27.95
CA VAL A 48 -1.15 -14.50 -29.17
C VAL A 48 -1.65 -13.11 -28.79
N LEU A 49 -0.91 -12.08 -29.17
CA LEU A 49 -1.30 -10.69 -28.96
C LEU A 49 -2.11 -10.22 -30.15
N ILE A 50 -3.28 -9.63 -29.91
CA ILE A 50 -4.14 -9.04 -30.94
C ILE A 50 -4.34 -7.56 -30.62
N LEU A 51 -3.90 -6.68 -31.52
CA LEU A 51 -4.18 -5.26 -31.51
C LEU A 51 -5.26 -4.92 -32.54
N ILE A 52 -6.36 -4.33 -32.11
CA ILE A 52 -7.42 -3.80 -32.98
C ILE A 52 -7.34 -2.27 -32.95
N VAL A 53 -7.13 -1.66 -34.11
CA VAL A 53 -7.15 -0.21 -34.28
C VAL A 53 -8.42 0.16 -35.04
N ARG A 54 -9.28 0.98 -34.44
CA ARG A 54 -10.51 1.49 -35.07
C ARG A 54 -10.38 2.96 -35.40
N SER A 55 -11.03 3.38 -36.48
CA SER A 55 -11.28 4.78 -36.80
C SER A 55 -12.78 4.96 -37.07
N PRO A 56 -13.45 5.99 -36.52
CA PRO A 56 -14.84 6.31 -36.87
C PRO A 56 -14.99 6.70 -38.35
N CYS A 57 -13.89 7.04 -39.01
CA CYS A 57 -13.85 7.50 -40.40
C CYS A 57 -13.34 6.41 -41.35
N GLY A 58 -12.95 5.25 -40.81
CA GLY A 58 -12.48 4.09 -41.56
C GLY A 58 -11.01 4.15 -41.91
N ILE A 59 -10.31 3.04 -41.70
CA ILE A 59 -8.86 2.90 -41.97
C ILE A 59 -8.63 2.57 -43.45
N THR A 60 -7.67 3.24 -44.09
CA THR A 60 -7.33 3.10 -45.53
C THR A 60 -5.98 2.46 -45.79
N SER A 61 -5.05 2.52 -44.83
CA SER A 61 -3.83 1.70 -44.84
C SER A 61 -3.43 1.36 -43.42
N ALA A 62 -2.73 0.23 -43.25
CA ALA A 62 -2.26 -0.25 -41.96
C ALA A 62 -1.03 -1.13 -42.19
N ALA A 63 0.04 -0.90 -41.44
CA ALA A 63 1.27 -1.67 -41.45
C ALA A 63 1.82 -1.82 -40.03
N ALA A 64 2.50 -2.93 -39.77
CA ALA A 64 3.25 -3.19 -38.55
C ALA A 64 4.71 -3.49 -38.88
N SER A 65 5.61 -3.19 -37.94
CA SER A 65 7.03 -3.51 -38.01
C SER A 65 7.57 -3.79 -36.61
N GLY A 66 8.48 -4.75 -36.47
CA GLY A 66 9.00 -5.15 -35.16
C GLY A 66 8.04 -6.02 -34.34
N GLY A 67 8.55 -6.66 -33.29
CA GLY A 67 7.75 -7.40 -32.32
C GLY A 67 7.02 -8.64 -32.86
N GLY A 68 7.33 -9.10 -34.08
CA GLY A 68 6.64 -10.24 -34.70
C GLY A 68 5.19 -9.98 -35.11
N PHE A 69 4.73 -8.72 -35.04
CA PHE A 69 3.36 -8.37 -35.44
C PHE A 69 3.18 -8.50 -36.96
N THR A 70 2.12 -9.18 -37.35
CA THR A 70 1.65 -9.32 -38.72
C THR A 70 0.19 -8.93 -38.80
N GLY A 71 -0.27 -8.38 -39.91
CA GLY A 71 -1.66 -7.96 -40.04
C GLY A 71 -1.83 -6.78 -40.97
N GLY A 72 -3.02 -6.19 -40.96
CA GLY A 72 -3.42 -5.14 -41.88
C GLY A 72 -4.88 -4.77 -41.72
N ILE A 73 -5.48 -4.26 -42.78
CA ILE A 73 -6.89 -3.84 -42.77
C ILE A 73 -7.81 -5.06 -42.83
N GLU A 74 -8.79 -5.08 -41.93
CA GLU A 74 -9.88 -6.05 -41.91
C GLU A 74 -11.22 -5.29 -41.86
N GLY A 75 -11.84 -5.11 -43.03
CA GLY A 75 -13.04 -4.28 -43.16
C GLY A 75 -12.76 -2.80 -42.89
N ASN A 76 -13.32 -2.26 -41.80
CA ASN A 76 -13.21 -0.84 -41.42
C ASN A 76 -12.20 -0.57 -40.29
N PHE A 77 -11.48 -1.59 -39.83
CA PHE A 77 -10.46 -1.49 -38.77
C PHE A 77 -9.16 -2.15 -39.22
N ALA A 78 -8.07 -1.94 -38.47
CA ALA A 78 -6.83 -2.67 -38.65
C ALA A 78 -6.68 -3.68 -37.52
N LYS A 79 -6.22 -4.88 -37.86
CA LYS A 79 -5.94 -5.94 -36.90
C LYS A 79 -4.52 -6.41 -37.08
N PHE A 80 -3.77 -6.41 -36.00
CA PHE A 80 -2.40 -6.92 -35.95
C PHE A 80 -2.32 -8.03 -34.92
N THR A 81 -1.61 -9.09 -35.28
CA THR A 81 -1.43 -10.30 -34.47
C THR A 81 0.06 -10.59 -34.34
N ALA A 82 0.54 -10.82 -33.12
CA ALA A 82 1.87 -11.37 -32.86
C ALA A 82 1.74 -12.66 -32.06
N MET A 83 2.55 -13.66 -32.39
CA MET A 83 2.74 -14.84 -31.55
C MET A 83 4.06 -14.68 -30.81
N ILE A 84 4.03 -14.75 -29.48
CA ILE A 84 5.23 -14.69 -28.67
C ILE A 84 5.94 -16.05 -28.78
N SER A 85 7.17 -16.05 -29.27
CA SER A 85 7.98 -17.25 -29.42
C SER A 85 8.36 -17.83 -28.06
N ASP A 86 8.59 -19.14 -27.99
CA ASP A 86 9.13 -19.82 -26.79
C ASP A 86 10.52 -19.30 -26.39
N THR A 87 11.22 -18.65 -27.31
CA THR A 87 12.54 -18.04 -27.11
C THR A 87 12.50 -16.57 -26.72
N ASP A 88 11.31 -15.97 -26.74
CA ASP A 88 11.14 -14.55 -26.47
C ASP A 88 11.31 -14.26 -24.98
N SER A 89 11.95 -13.13 -24.66
CA SER A 89 12.15 -12.69 -23.28
C SER A 89 12.39 -11.18 -23.22
N GLY A 90 11.95 -10.55 -22.14
CA GLY A 90 12.10 -9.11 -21.94
C GLY A 90 11.07 -8.30 -22.70
N VAL A 91 11.44 -7.08 -23.11
CA VAL A 91 10.50 -6.13 -23.73
C VAL A 91 10.34 -6.41 -25.22
N HIS A 92 9.14 -6.78 -25.64
CA HIS A 92 8.74 -6.97 -27.03
C HIS A 92 8.03 -5.71 -27.54
N MET A 93 8.65 -5.01 -28.50
CA MET A 93 8.08 -3.80 -29.10
C MET A 93 7.68 -3.99 -30.55
N GLY A 94 6.47 -3.55 -30.89
CA GLY A 94 5.97 -3.44 -32.26
C GLY A 94 5.61 -1.98 -32.57
N ASN A 95 5.89 -1.52 -33.78
CA ASN A 95 5.48 -0.21 -34.27
C ASN A 95 4.39 -0.39 -35.33
N PHE A 96 3.38 0.46 -35.28
CA PHE A 96 2.23 0.42 -36.17
C PHE A 96 2.03 1.79 -36.80
N MET A 97 1.67 1.79 -38.08
CA MET A 97 1.39 3.02 -38.81
C MET A 97 0.31 2.79 -39.86
N GLY A 98 -0.35 3.87 -40.27
CA GLY A 98 -1.33 3.79 -41.35
C GLY A 98 -2.00 5.10 -41.67
N THR A 99 -3.07 5.02 -42.46
CA THR A 99 -3.90 6.17 -42.87
C THR A 99 -5.37 5.89 -42.61
N TYR A 100 -6.18 6.93 -42.42
CA TYR A 100 -7.65 6.82 -42.37
C TYR A 100 -8.30 7.83 -43.32
N ARG A 101 -9.58 7.61 -43.66
CA ARG A 101 -10.31 8.56 -44.52
C ARG A 101 -10.57 9.86 -43.76
N PRO A 102 -10.58 11.02 -44.43
CA PRO A 102 -11.06 12.25 -43.84
C PRO A 102 -12.47 12.06 -43.26
N CYS A 103 -12.68 12.51 -42.02
CA CYS A 103 -14.00 12.43 -41.41
C CYS A 103 -14.95 13.41 -42.09
N PRO A 104 -16.26 13.10 -42.18
CA PRO A 104 -17.22 14.07 -42.68
C PRO A 104 -17.15 15.37 -41.86
N GLY A 105 -16.77 16.48 -42.51
CA GLY A 105 -16.66 17.80 -41.87
C GLY A 105 -15.22 18.26 -41.57
N ASP A 106 -14.23 17.37 -41.69
CA ASP A 106 -12.83 17.80 -41.76
C ASP A 106 -12.62 18.45 -43.14
N GLY A 107 -11.90 19.57 -43.19
CA GLY A 107 -11.72 20.39 -44.40
C GLY A 107 -10.98 19.69 -45.57
N PRO A 108 -10.25 20.43 -46.42
CA PRO A 108 -9.65 19.84 -47.63
C PRO A 108 -8.79 18.59 -47.33
N PRO A 109 -8.70 17.64 -48.29
CA PRO A 109 -8.31 16.26 -48.05
C PRO A 109 -6.81 16.12 -47.73
N VAL A 110 -6.45 16.35 -46.48
CA VAL A 110 -5.21 15.82 -45.92
C VAL A 110 -5.54 14.40 -45.48
N ILE A 111 -4.92 13.38 -46.10
CA ILE A 111 -5.01 12.00 -45.62
C ILE A 111 -4.22 11.97 -44.30
N PRO A 112 -4.88 11.79 -43.14
CA PRO A 112 -4.17 11.84 -41.89
C PRO A 112 -3.44 10.51 -41.68
N ASN A 113 -2.18 10.61 -41.25
CA ASN A 113 -1.41 9.45 -40.80
C ASN A 113 -1.69 9.20 -39.32
N TRP A 114 -1.52 7.95 -38.90
CA TRP A 114 -1.44 7.57 -37.50
C TRP A 114 -0.20 6.72 -37.27
N GLU A 115 0.40 6.87 -36.10
CA GLU A 115 1.51 6.06 -35.62
C GLU A 115 1.27 5.67 -34.16
N GLY A 116 1.78 4.50 -33.78
CA GLY A 116 1.73 4.00 -32.42
C GLY A 116 2.73 2.88 -32.20
N ALA A 117 3.01 2.58 -30.94
CA ALA A 117 3.82 1.43 -30.55
C ALA A 117 2.98 0.47 -29.71
N SER A 118 3.37 -0.79 -29.62
CA SER A 118 2.92 -1.72 -28.60
C SER A 118 4.10 -2.24 -27.83
N LYS A 119 3.87 -2.51 -26.55
CA LYS A 119 4.84 -3.12 -25.66
C LYS A 119 4.21 -4.35 -25.01
N ALA A 120 4.99 -5.42 -24.88
CA ALA A 120 4.68 -6.58 -24.05
C ALA A 120 5.94 -7.01 -23.30
N ASP A 121 5.83 -7.31 -22.00
CA ASP A 121 6.94 -7.81 -21.20
C ASP A 121 6.83 -9.35 -21.15
N VAL A 122 7.64 -10.04 -21.95
CA VAL A 122 7.64 -11.51 -22.01
C VAL A 122 8.45 -12.06 -20.84
N GLU A 123 7.74 -12.62 -19.87
CA GLU A 123 8.35 -13.27 -18.71
C GLU A 123 7.71 -14.62 -18.45
N SER A 124 8.50 -15.69 -18.44
CA SER A 124 8.02 -17.03 -18.14
C SER A 124 7.55 -17.21 -16.68
N VAL A 125 8.03 -16.35 -15.79
CA VAL A 125 7.64 -16.26 -14.37
C VAL A 125 8.01 -14.87 -13.85
N ALA A 126 7.15 -14.28 -13.02
CA ALA A 126 7.33 -12.92 -12.49
C ALA A 126 6.87 -12.77 -11.03
N ILE A 127 7.52 -11.86 -10.30
CA ILE A 127 7.02 -11.34 -9.01
C ILE A 127 6.46 -9.94 -9.26
N LEU A 128 5.15 -9.87 -9.50
CA LEU A 128 4.44 -8.64 -9.89
C LEU A 128 4.45 -7.61 -8.77
N SER A 129 4.04 -7.98 -7.56
CA SER A 129 3.99 -7.08 -6.40
C SER A 129 4.24 -7.83 -5.09
N ALA A 130 4.60 -7.06 -4.07
CA ALA A 130 4.85 -7.55 -2.73
C ALA A 130 4.39 -6.49 -1.73
N ASP A 131 3.47 -6.88 -0.84
CA ASP A 131 2.95 -6.03 0.22
C ASP A 131 2.74 -6.86 1.48
N ILE A 132 3.67 -6.76 2.43
CA ILE A 132 3.60 -7.47 3.71
C ILE A 132 2.45 -6.97 4.57
N CYS A 133 1.95 -5.76 4.34
CA CYS A 133 0.87 -5.18 5.10
C CYS A 133 -0.51 -5.53 4.54
N GLU A 134 -0.61 -5.86 3.25
CA GLU A 134 -1.81 -6.49 2.71
C GLU A 134 -1.75 -8.04 2.80
N ASP A 135 -0.62 -8.58 3.25
CA ASP A 135 -0.32 -10.02 3.21
C ASP A 135 -0.35 -10.62 1.80
N GLN A 136 0.17 -9.89 0.81
CA GLN A 136 0.06 -10.27 -0.60
C GLN A 136 1.39 -10.27 -1.32
N ILE A 137 1.74 -11.41 -1.91
CA ILE A 137 2.76 -11.55 -2.93
C ILE A 137 2.03 -11.93 -4.21
N LYS A 138 2.06 -11.07 -5.22
CA LYS A 138 1.43 -11.36 -6.51
C LYS A 138 2.48 -11.89 -7.47
N THR A 139 2.23 -13.07 -8.01
CA THR A 139 3.14 -13.75 -8.96
C THR A 139 2.40 -14.11 -10.24
N HIS A 140 3.15 -14.18 -11.35
CA HIS A 140 2.67 -14.66 -12.63
C HIS A 140 3.48 -15.89 -13.05
N ILE A 141 2.82 -16.95 -13.51
CA ILE A 141 3.45 -18.20 -13.98
C ILE A 141 2.93 -18.50 -15.39
N CYS A 142 3.82 -18.84 -16.32
CA CYS A 142 3.47 -19.06 -17.74
C CYS A 142 3.30 -20.51 -18.18
N GLY A 143 3.26 -21.46 -17.25
CA GLY A 143 3.06 -22.87 -17.60
C GLY A 143 2.99 -23.78 -16.38
N PRO A 144 2.67 -25.07 -16.59
CA PRO A 144 2.69 -26.04 -15.53
C PRO A 144 4.10 -26.29 -14.99
N GLY A 145 4.24 -26.34 -13.67
CA GLY A 145 5.50 -26.64 -13.02
C GLY A 145 5.45 -26.51 -11.50
N GLN A 146 6.54 -26.91 -10.85
CA GLN A 146 6.71 -26.75 -9.41
C GLN A 146 7.10 -25.31 -9.07
N VAL A 147 6.41 -24.69 -8.12
CA VAL A 147 6.69 -23.35 -7.61
C VAL A 147 7.19 -23.43 -6.18
N LEU A 148 8.34 -22.82 -5.92
CA LEU A 148 8.92 -22.59 -4.60
C LEU A 148 9.04 -21.08 -4.37
N LEU A 149 8.18 -20.55 -3.51
CA LEU A 149 8.18 -19.13 -3.10
C LEU A 149 8.78 -19.00 -1.70
N GLN A 150 9.77 -18.12 -1.56
CA GLN A 150 10.50 -17.93 -0.31
C GLN A 150 10.70 -16.45 -0.01
N VAL A 151 10.81 -16.11 1.27
CA VAL A 151 11.36 -14.84 1.75
C VAL A 151 12.75 -15.07 2.30
N ILE A 152 13.68 -14.18 1.98
CA ILE A 152 15.09 -14.27 2.37
C ILE A 152 15.34 -13.26 3.49
N GLY A 153 15.80 -13.76 4.64
CA GLY A 153 16.20 -12.92 5.77
C GLY A 153 17.53 -13.37 6.36
N ALA A 154 17.98 -12.67 7.40
CA ALA A 154 19.26 -12.94 8.06
C ALA A 154 19.38 -14.37 8.61
N GLY A 155 18.26 -14.98 9.02
CA GLY A 155 18.18 -16.37 9.48
C GLY A 155 18.14 -17.43 8.37
N GLY A 156 18.21 -17.02 7.10
CA GLY A 156 18.09 -17.91 5.93
C GLY A 156 16.74 -17.78 5.21
N PRO A 157 16.54 -18.59 4.16
CA PRO A 157 15.29 -18.61 3.39
C PRO A 157 14.16 -19.28 4.18
N VAL A 158 12.98 -18.64 4.20
CA VAL A 158 11.74 -19.23 4.73
C VAL A 158 10.81 -19.54 3.57
N THR A 159 10.41 -20.81 3.45
CA THR A 159 9.48 -21.26 2.41
C THR A 159 8.04 -20.87 2.75
N LEU A 160 7.41 -20.10 1.86
CA LEU A 160 6.02 -19.69 1.97
C LEU A 160 5.09 -20.68 1.26
N ILE A 161 5.48 -21.09 0.05
CA ILE A 161 4.75 -22.02 -0.81
C ILE A 161 5.75 -22.99 -1.44
N ASN A 162 5.34 -24.26 -1.56
CA ASN A 162 6.03 -25.28 -2.33
C ASN A 162 4.99 -26.21 -2.96
N GLU A 163 4.46 -25.83 -4.11
CA GLU A 163 3.34 -26.55 -4.75
C GLU A 163 3.44 -26.52 -6.27
N ARG A 164 2.72 -27.43 -6.94
CA ARG A 164 2.60 -27.43 -8.40
C ARG A 164 1.55 -26.41 -8.81
N ARG A 165 1.89 -25.53 -9.74
CA ARG A 165 0.98 -24.55 -10.34
C ARG A 165 0.87 -24.78 -11.84
N ILE A 166 -0.22 -24.30 -12.40
CA ILE A 166 -0.40 -24.12 -13.84
C ILE A 166 -0.16 -22.66 -14.19
N ARG A 167 -0.46 -22.29 -15.43
CA ARG A 167 -0.44 -20.90 -15.88
C ARG A 167 -1.44 -20.05 -15.08
N GLY A 168 -1.06 -18.82 -14.72
CA GLY A 168 -1.98 -17.83 -14.18
C GLY A 168 -1.35 -16.78 -13.26
N ASN A 169 -2.21 -15.91 -12.73
CA ASN A 169 -1.89 -14.96 -11.68
C ASN A 169 -2.26 -15.55 -10.32
N PHE A 170 -1.33 -15.49 -9.37
CA PHE A 170 -1.50 -16.01 -8.02
C PHE A 170 -1.25 -14.91 -7.00
N THR A 171 -1.99 -14.96 -5.89
CA THR A 171 -1.79 -14.09 -4.73
C THR A 171 -1.51 -14.97 -3.52
N ASP A 172 -0.31 -14.84 -2.97
CA ASP A 172 0.19 -15.65 -1.86
C ASP A 172 0.37 -14.82 -0.59
N SER A 173 0.27 -15.48 0.57
CA SER A 173 0.48 -14.87 1.89
C SER A 173 1.94 -14.95 2.32
N PHE A 174 2.42 -13.90 3.00
CA PHE A 174 3.72 -13.91 3.67
C PHE A 174 3.72 -14.77 4.95
N LYS A 175 2.55 -15.14 5.45
CA LYS A 175 2.36 -15.90 6.70
C LYS A 175 3.16 -15.27 7.86
N PRO A 176 2.96 -13.98 8.18
CA PRO A 176 3.81 -13.23 9.10
C PRO A 176 3.94 -13.88 10.48
N LYS A 177 2.90 -14.57 10.96
CA LYS A 177 2.92 -15.34 12.21
C LYS A 177 3.89 -16.53 12.22
N ALA A 178 4.23 -17.07 11.05
CA ALA A 178 5.18 -18.17 10.90
C ALA A 178 6.62 -17.67 10.64
N LEU A 179 6.80 -16.37 10.40
CA LEU A 179 8.12 -15.77 10.24
C LEU A 179 8.76 -15.58 11.61
N ALA A 180 10.05 -15.90 11.72
CA ALA A 180 10.83 -15.56 12.91
C ALA A 180 11.05 -14.05 13.00
N GLU A 181 11.43 -13.56 14.19
CA GLU A 181 11.86 -12.17 14.35
C GLU A 181 13.14 -11.93 13.56
N GLY A 182 13.20 -10.85 12.78
CA GLY A 182 14.37 -10.52 11.97
C GLY A 182 14.08 -9.67 10.74
N ILE A 183 15.16 -9.28 10.07
CA ILE A 183 15.12 -8.50 8.84
C ILE A 183 15.05 -9.46 7.65
N TYR A 184 14.06 -9.21 6.79
CA TYR A 184 13.87 -9.84 5.49
C TYR A 184 14.13 -8.81 4.40
N THR A 185 14.83 -9.20 3.35
CA THR A 185 15.35 -8.26 2.35
C THR A 185 14.94 -8.57 0.92
N GLN A 186 14.47 -9.78 0.66
CA GLN A 186 14.18 -10.22 -0.70
C GLN A 186 13.10 -11.31 -0.71
N ILE A 187 12.29 -11.30 -1.77
CA ILE A 187 11.40 -12.40 -2.15
C ILE A 187 12.07 -13.16 -3.28
N LYS A 188 12.11 -14.49 -3.18
CA LYS A 188 12.67 -15.39 -4.19
C LYS A 188 11.58 -16.35 -4.67
N LEU A 189 11.36 -16.35 -5.97
CA LEU A 189 10.46 -17.25 -6.67
C LEU A 189 11.28 -18.18 -7.56
N THR A 190 11.22 -19.48 -7.30
CA THR A 190 11.77 -20.50 -8.18
C THR A 190 10.62 -21.25 -8.83
N TRP A 191 10.57 -21.25 -10.16
CA TRP A 191 9.63 -22.06 -10.92
C TRP A 191 10.40 -23.10 -11.73
N THR A 192 10.07 -24.37 -11.54
CA THR A 192 10.62 -25.48 -12.32
C THR A 192 9.53 -25.98 -13.26
N PRO A 193 9.57 -25.60 -14.55
CA PRO A 193 8.61 -26.09 -15.53
C PRO A 193 8.67 -27.62 -15.62
N ASP A 194 7.55 -28.29 -15.91
CA ASP A 194 7.52 -29.75 -16.05
C ASP A 194 8.50 -30.27 -17.13
N SER A 195 8.83 -29.44 -18.12
CA SER A 195 9.70 -29.77 -19.25
C SER A 195 11.04 -29.01 -19.28
N GLY A 196 11.43 -28.34 -18.19
CA GLY A 196 12.53 -27.36 -18.23
C GLY A 196 13.42 -27.31 -17.00
N SER A 197 14.46 -26.46 -17.09
CA SER A 197 15.31 -26.13 -15.94
C SER A 197 14.64 -25.10 -15.03
N PRO A 198 14.96 -25.08 -13.73
CA PRO A 198 14.44 -24.09 -12.80
C PRO A 198 14.79 -22.66 -13.23
N ILE A 199 13.79 -21.79 -13.21
CA ILE A 199 13.91 -20.36 -13.45
C ILE A 199 13.73 -19.64 -12.12
N VAL A 200 14.65 -18.73 -11.80
CA VAL A 200 14.67 -18.00 -10.53
C VAL A 200 14.43 -16.53 -10.79
N LYS A 201 13.48 -15.94 -10.07
CA LYS A 201 13.23 -14.51 -10.01
C LYS A 201 13.35 -14.03 -8.58
N THR A 202 13.90 -12.83 -8.41
CA THR A 202 14.03 -12.18 -7.11
C THR A 202 13.43 -10.78 -7.16
N LYS A 203 12.90 -10.33 -6.03
CA LYS A 203 12.41 -8.96 -5.84
C LYS A 203 12.93 -8.43 -4.53
N ASP A 204 13.68 -7.33 -4.58
CA ASP A 204 14.13 -6.64 -3.38
C ASP A 204 12.92 -6.07 -2.65
N TYR A 205 12.77 -6.46 -1.39
CA TYR A 205 11.64 -6.07 -0.55
C TYR A 205 12.04 -6.19 0.91
N LYS A 206 12.16 -5.04 1.60
CA LYS A 206 12.76 -4.96 2.93
C LYS A 206 11.72 -4.71 4.01
N PHE A 207 11.69 -5.55 5.02
CA PHE A 207 10.89 -5.37 6.23
C PHE A 207 11.56 -6.05 7.42
N GLU A 208 11.23 -5.62 8.64
CA GLU A 208 11.64 -6.30 9.87
C GLU A 208 10.40 -6.88 10.55
N ASN A 209 10.36 -8.20 10.72
CA ASN A 209 9.36 -8.83 11.58
C ASN A 209 9.79 -8.65 13.03
N LEU A 210 9.05 -7.86 13.80
CA LEU A 210 9.35 -7.61 15.21
C LEU A 210 8.74 -8.67 16.14
N GLY A 211 7.92 -9.57 15.59
CA GLY A 211 7.25 -10.62 16.34
C GLY A 211 6.04 -10.09 17.12
N LEU A 212 5.68 -10.78 18.20
CA LEU A 212 4.52 -10.42 19.01
C LEU A 212 4.81 -9.21 19.90
N TYR A 213 4.00 -8.17 19.75
CA TYR A 213 3.95 -7.02 20.65
C TYR A 213 2.59 -6.99 21.34
N ARG A 214 2.59 -6.59 22.60
CA ARG A 214 1.36 -6.18 23.29
C ARG A 214 0.91 -4.84 22.71
N HIS A 215 -0.34 -4.76 22.30
CA HIS A 215 -0.96 -3.54 21.84
C HIS A 215 -1.98 -3.07 22.87
N SER A 216 -1.75 -1.89 23.43
CA SER A 216 -2.71 -1.17 24.24
C SER A 216 -3.21 0.06 23.47
N GLN A 217 -3.99 0.90 24.14
CA GLN A 217 -4.49 2.15 23.60
C GLN A 217 -4.18 3.31 24.55
N TYR A 218 -4.00 4.48 23.97
CA TYR A 218 -3.95 5.76 24.67
C TYR A 218 -4.79 6.77 23.88
N ASN A 219 -5.22 7.84 24.53
CA ASN A 219 -6.19 8.75 23.96
C ASN A 219 -5.95 10.19 24.39
N ARG A 220 -6.88 11.06 24.02
CA ARG A 220 -6.99 12.41 24.56
C ARG A 220 -8.28 12.48 25.37
N PRO A 221 -8.24 12.29 26.70
CA PRO A 221 -9.42 12.42 27.54
C PRO A 221 -10.07 13.81 27.37
N ASP A 222 -11.38 13.86 27.57
CA ASP A 222 -12.20 15.05 27.60
C ASP A 222 -12.77 15.18 29.02
N GLU A 223 -12.44 16.27 29.71
CA GLU A 223 -12.86 16.49 31.08
C GLU A 223 -14.39 16.50 31.26
N SER A 224 -15.14 16.82 30.19
CA SER A 224 -16.61 16.79 30.20
C SER A 224 -17.21 15.38 30.14
N ASP A 225 -16.40 14.36 29.83
CA ASP A 225 -16.86 12.98 29.79
C ASP A 225 -17.16 12.47 31.22
N PRO A 226 -18.31 11.80 31.46
CA PRO A 226 -18.66 11.30 32.79
C PRO A 226 -17.63 10.35 33.41
N THR A 227 -16.84 9.63 32.60
CA THR A 227 -15.77 8.75 33.10
C THR A 227 -14.57 9.52 33.61
N CYS A 228 -14.48 10.81 33.30
CA CYS A 228 -13.46 11.75 33.78
C CYS A 228 -13.87 12.50 35.05
N ALA A 229 -15.02 12.19 35.65
CA ALA A 229 -15.47 12.86 36.87
C ALA A 229 -14.55 12.60 38.08
N GLY A 230 -14.57 13.51 39.06
CA GLY A 230 -13.81 13.40 40.31
C GLY A 230 -13.81 14.74 41.05
N ASP A 231 -13.25 14.76 42.26
CA ASP A 231 -13.14 16.00 43.03
C ASP A 231 -12.25 17.02 42.28
N PRO A 232 -12.57 18.33 42.34
CA PRO A 232 -11.71 19.37 41.79
C PRO A 232 -10.34 19.38 42.48
N VAL A 233 -9.28 19.52 41.69
CA VAL A 233 -7.91 19.69 42.15
C VAL A 233 -7.30 20.95 41.55
N ASP A 234 -6.62 21.73 42.38
CA ASP A 234 -5.97 22.97 41.96
C ASP A 234 -4.83 22.68 40.96
N VAL A 235 -4.79 23.49 39.92
CA VAL A 235 -3.78 23.45 38.85
C VAL A 235 -3.53 24.86 38.32
N CYS A 236 -2.44 25.02 37.56
CA CYS A 236 -2.20 26.26 36.83
C CYS A 236 -2.07 26.06 35.33
N PHE A 237 -2.73 26.92 34.56
CA PHE A 237 -2.61 26.96 33.11
C PHE A 237 -1.64 28.04 32.68
N THR A 238 -0.89 27.77 31.63
CA THR A 238 0.08 28.71 31.07
C THR A 238 -0.13 28.92 29.58
N THR A 239 0.29 30.10 29.13
CA THR A 239 0.31 30.49 27.72
C THR A 239 1.72 30.44 27.13
N ALA A 240 1.87 30.66 25.82
CA ALA A 240 3.19 30.79 25.19
C ALA A 240 4.05 31.93 25.77
N ALA A 241 3.43 32.94 26.39
CA ALA A 241 4.12 34.03 27.08
C ALA A 241 4.40 33.75 28.57
N CYS A 242 4.17 32.53 29.05
CA CYS A 242 4.30 32.14 30.46
C CYS A 242 3.48 33.00 31.43
N LYS A 243 2.29 33.43 30.98
CA LYS A 243 1.26 33.95 31.88
C LYS A 243 0.54 32.78 32.51
N TYR A 244 0.48 32.77 33.85
CA TYR A 244 -0.19 31.75 34.65
C TYR A 244 -1.63 32.16 34.93
N THR A 245 -2.53 31.18 34.99
CA THR A 245 -3.91 31.34 35.42
C THR A 245 -4.25 30.15 36.30
N HIS A 246 -4.61 30.42 37.55
CA HIS A 246 -5.07 29.40 38.49
C HIS A 246 -6.43 28.86 38.04
N GLY A 247 -6.65 27.56 38.20
CA GLY A 247 -7.89 26.89 37.87
C GLY A 247 -7.97 25.54 38.55
N THR A 248 -8.96 24.73 38.15
CA THR A 248 -9.13 23.37 38.67
C THR A 248 -9.31 22.39 37.53
N LEU A 249 -8.87 21.15 37.73
CA LEU A 249 -9.27 20.00 36.92
C LEU A 249 -10.01 18.99 37.79
N THR A 250 -10.81 18.11 37.22
CA THR A 250 -11.24 16.92 37.96
C THR A 250 -10.05 15.99 38.21
N SER A 251 -9.97 15.41 39.40
CA SER A 251 -8.85 14.55 39.81
C SER A 251 -8.62 13.35 38.89
N THR A 252 -9.69 12.72 38.40
CA THR A 252 -9.60 11.61 37.44
C THR A 252 -9.08 12.09 36.09
N PHE A 253 -9.63 13.17 35.52
CA PHE A 253 -9.14 13.74 34.27
C PHE A 253 -7.66 14.08 34.35
N ARG A 254 -7.24 14.75 35.42
CA ARG A 254 -5.84 15.12 35.64
C ARG A 254 -4.91 13.90 35.61
N SER A 255 -5.28 12.81 36.30
CA SER A 255 -4.49 11.57 36.31
C SER A 255 -4.31 11.00 34.89
N PHE A 256 -5.37 10.99 34.09
CA PHE A 256 -5.31 10.52 32.70
C PHE A 256 -4.63 11.51 31.75
N LEU A 257 -4.75 12.81 31.99
CA LEU A 257 -4.01 13.86 31.28
C LEU A 257 -2.51 13.70 31.50
N ASP A 258 -2.07 13.47 32.73
CA ASP A 258 -0.66 13.24 33.08
C ASP A 258 -0.15 11.94 32.45
N LEU A 259 -0.98 10.89 32.42
CA LEU A 259 -0.63 9.59 31.84
C LEU A 259 -0.55 9.63 30.30
N ASN A 260 -1.54 10.22 29.64
CA ASN A 260 -1.64 10.26 28.17
C ASN A 260 -0.89 11.44 27.55
N GLY A 261 -0.49 12.42 28.36
CA GLY A 261 0.24 13.62 27.93
C GLY A 261 -0.59 14.71 27.26
N SER A 262 -1.89 14.47 27.01
CA SER A 262 -2.80 15.51 26.50
C SER A 262 -4.25 15.25 26.88
N GLY A 263 -5.08 16.29 26.87
CA GLY A 263 -6.50 16.23 27.18
C GLY A 263 -7.25 17.43 26.61
N THR A 264 -8.57 17.47 26.78
CA THR A 264 -9.42 18.60 26.42
C THR A 264 -10.23 19.02 27.63
N THR A 265 -10.29 20.32 27.90
CA THR A 265 -11.11 20.92 28.96
C THR A 265 -12.11 21.91 28.37
N PRO A 266 -13.27 22.14 29.00
CA PRO A 266 -14.24 23.13 28.54
C PRO A 266 -13.68 24.56 28.48
N ASP A 267 -12.87 24.94 29.48
CA ASP A 267 -12.45 26.33 29.67
C ASP A 267 -11.11 26.68 29.01
N HIS A 268 -10.26 25.68 28.76
CA HIS A 268 -8.91 25.88 28.23
C HIS A 268 -8.62 25.09 26.95
N GLY A 269 -9.65 24.48 26.36
CA GLY A 269 -9.56 23.72 25.12
C GLY A 269 -8.58 22.56 25.26
N MET A 270 -7.70 22.38 24.27
CA MET A 270 -6.68 21.34 24.36
C MET A 270 -5.58 21.73 25.36
N VAL A 271 -5.30 20.80 26.27
CA VAL A 271 -4.31 20.95 27.34
C VAL A 271 -3.25 19.84 27.27
N GLN A 272 -2.05 20.14 27.73
CA GLN A 272 -0.93 19.19 27.89
C GLN A 272 -0.06 19.60 29.08
N PRO A 273 0.68 18.69 29.73
CA PRO A 273 1.65 19.05 30.76
C PRO A 273 2.62 20.13 30.27
N GLU A 274 2.80 21.18 31.05
CA GLU A 274 3.68 22.29 30.70
C GLU A 274 5.15 21.88 30.86
N ALA A 275 5.99 22.15 29.85
CA ALA A 275 7.41 21.82 29.90
C ALA A 275 8.32 23.02 29.61
N PHE A 276 7.82 24.06 28.94
CA PHE A 276 8.55 25.24 28.54
C PHE A 276 8.63 26.29 29.67
N CYS A 277 7.49 26.70 30.25
CA CYS A 277 7.44 27.75 31.27
C CYS A 277 8.04 27.33 32.61
N ILE A 278 8.05 26.02 32.90
CA ILE A 278 8.59 25.45 34.14
C ILE A 278 10.11 25.17 34.09
N THR A 279 10.81 25.53 33.01
CA THR A 279 12.27 25.43 32.97
C THR A 279 12.91 26.41 33.97
N LYS A 280 14.06 26.06 34.56
CA LYS A 280 14.78 26.93 35.52
C LYS A 280 14.98 28.37 34.98
N LYS A 281 15.31 28.50 33.70
CA LYS A 281 15.48 29.80 33.03
C LYS A 281 14.17 30.59 32.95
N ASN A 282 13.07 29.94 32.57
CA ASN A 282 11.79 30.62 32.42
C ASN A 282 11.14 30.92 33.77
N LEU A 283 11.29 30.06 34.78
CA LEU A 283 10.82 30.34 36.15
C LEU A 283 11.51 31.57 36.77
N GLN A 284 12.79 31.83 36.46
CA GLN A 284 13.48 33.04 36.92
C GLN A 284 12.95 34.32 36.25
N LYS A 285 12.54 34.22 34.98
CA LYS A 285 12.05 35.36 34.19
C LYS A 285 10.56 35.63 34.39
N PHE A 286 9.78 34.56 34.58
CA PHE A 286 8.33 34.54 34.69
C PHE A 286 7.96 33.66 35.90
N PRO A 287 8.20 34.12 37.14
CA PRO A 287 7.88 33.34 38.32
C PRO A 287 6.37 33.08 38.38
N PRO A 288 5.95 31.87 38.80
CA PRO A 288 4.54 31.59 39.04
C PRO A 288 4.02 32.50 40.16
N PRO A 289 2.76 32.94 40.10
CA PRO A 289 2.15 33.68 41.19
C PRO A 289 2.01 32.77 42.44
N PRO A 290 1.88 33.32 43.66
CA PRO A 290 1.86 32.55 44.91
C PRO A 290 0.87 31.38 44.91
N GLU A 291 -0.32 31.56 44.32
CA GLU A 291 -1.37 30.56 44.19
C GLU A 291 -1.03 29.41 43.23
N CYS A 292 0.03 29.50 42.43
CA CYS A 292 0.49 28.44 41.53
C CYS A 292 1.75 27.73 42.05
N VAL A 293 2.27 28.13 43.21
CA VAL A 293 3.53 27.57 43.73
C VAL A 293 3.28 26.18 44.29
N GLY A 294 3.80 25.17 43.60
CA GLY A 294 3.68 23.76 43.99
C GLY A 294 2.60 23.00 43.23
N ASP A 295 1.75 23.72 42.49
CA ASP A 295 0.69 23.10 41.71
C ASP A 295 1.19 22.56 40.36
N PRO A 296 0.58 21.47 39.85
CA PRO A 296 0.82 21.01 38.50
C PRO A 296 0.48 22.10 37.49
N THR A 297 1.35 22.24 36.49
CA THR A 297 1.19 23.26 35.47
C THR A 297 0.92 22.63 34.11
N TYR A 298 -0.08 23.15 33.40
CA TYR A 298 -0.48 22.71 32.08
C TYR A 298 -0.43 23.86 31.09
N ARG A 299 -0.29 23.54 29.81
CA ARG A 299 -0.40 24.47 28.69
C ARG A 299 -1.76 24.30 28.05
N GLY A 300 -2.59 25.34 28.06
CA GLY A 300 -3.90 25.34 27.41
C GLY A 300 -3.89 26.03 26.04
N ASN A 301 -5.00 25.90 25.30
CA ASN A 301 -5.26 26.56 24.01
C ASN A 301 -4.14 26.39 22.97
N THR A 302 -3.46 25.24 23.00
CA THR A 302 -2.45 24.86 22.00
C THR A 302 -2.74 23.47 21.50
N GLN A 303 -2.53 23.25 20.20
CA GLN A 303 -2.56 21.89 19.65
C GLN A 303 -1.47 21.06 20.35
N PRO A 304 -1.82 20.00 21.09
CA PRO A 304 -0.85 19.17 21.78
C PRO A 304 0.09 18.56 20.75
N LYS A 305 1.39 18.64 21.03
CA LYS A 305 2.41 18.03 20.18
C LYS A 305 2.78 16.69 20.78
N THR A 306 2.84 15.68 19.95
CA THR A 306 3.44 14.41 20.35
C THR A 306 4.95 14.57 20.56
N LYS A 307 5.59 13.56 21.14
CA LYS A 307 7.04 13.56 21.31
C LYS A 307 7.83 13.64 19.99
N CYS A 308 7.22 13.25 18.87
CA CYS A 308 7.78 13.36 17.52
C CYS A 308 7.39 14.67 16.80
N GLU A 309 6.91 15.67 17.54
CA GLU A 309 6.51 17.01 17.05
C GLU A 309 5.30 17.03 16.09
N GLY A 310 4.56 15.93 15.98
CA GLY A 310 3.36 15.80 15.16
C GLY A 310 2.06 15.85 15.98
N VAL A 311 0.96 15.46 15.33
CA VAL A 311 -0.38 15.35 15.95
C VAL A 311 -0.76 13.88 16.02
N ALA A 312 -1.17 13.41 17.20
CA ALA A 312 -1.69 12.06 17.34
C ALA A 312 -3.03 11.93 16.60
N THR A 313 -3.14 10.90 15.76
CA THR A 313 -4.35 10.56 15.00
C THR A 313 -4.61 9.05 15.07
N GLY A 314 -5.78 8.60 14.60
CA GLY A 314 -6.12 7.18 14.57
C GLY A 314 -5.16 6.30 13.75
N SER A 315 -4.23 6.87 12.98
CA SER A 315 -3.17 6.15 12.28
C SER A 315 -1.81 6.21 12.99
N THR A 316 -1.75 6.69 14.22
CA THR A 316 -0.49 6.84 14.97
C THR A 316 -0.39 5.92 16.18
N VAL A 317 0.85 5.63 16.58
CA VAL A 317 1.17 4.85 17.78
C VAL A 317 2.24 5.54 18.62
N ALA A 318 2.24 5.24 19.91
CA ALA A 318 3.30 5.57 20.86
C ALA A 318 4.14 4.32 21.16
N VAL A 319 5.46 4.49 21.27
CA VAL A 319 6.39 3.38 21.53
C VAL A 319 7.34 3.72 22.68
N GLY A 320 7.78 2.69 23.42
CA GLY A 320 8.83 2.86 24.42
C GLY A 320 10.23 3.01 23.81
N ASP A 321 11.22 3.32 24.64
CA ASP A 321 12.62 3.30 24.22
C ASP A 321 13.15 1.86 24.22
N ASN A 322 12.96 1.16 23.10
CA ASN A 322 13.43 -0.23 22.90
C ASN A 322 14.50 -0.37 21.79
N GLY A 323 14.90 0.74 21.17
CA GLY A 323 15.89 0.77 20.08
C GLY A 323 15.41 0.22 18.73
N LYS A 324 14.22 -0.37 18.65
CA LYS A 324 13.67 -0.97 17.42
C LYS A 324 12.78 -0.02 16.63
N LEU A 325 12.01 0.79 17.34
CA LEU A 325 11.08 1.77 16.75
C LEU A 325 11.47 3.19 17.17
N LYS A 326 11.48 4.09 16.19
CA LYS A 326 11.74 5.53 16.36
C LYS A 326 10.66 6.35 15.67
N CYS A 327 10.59 7.64 16.02
CA CYS A 327 9.71 8.60 15.36
C CYS A 327 9.83 8.51 13.83
N GLY A 328 8.68 8.46 13.15
CA GLY A 328 8.58 8.37 11.69
C GLY A 328 8.61 6.94 11.12
N ASP A 329 8.99 5.93 11.91
CA ASP A 329 8.91 4.54 11.45
C ASP A 329 7.45 4.17 11.14
N THR A 330 7.25 3.42 10.05
CA THR A 330 5.94 2.88 9.69
C THR A 330 5.87 1.40 10.04
N ILE A 331 4.78 0.99 10.67
CA ILE A 331 4.52 -0.39 11.07
C ILE A 331 3.19 -0.88 10.54
N CYS A 332 3.08 -2.21 10.43
CA CYS A 332 1.86 -2.92 10.13
C CYS A 332 1.58 -3.91 11.25
N ILE A 333 0.35 -3.89 11.75
CA ILE A 333 -0.11 -4.73 12.86
C ILE A 333 -1.05 -5.77 12.29
N ASP A 334 -0.82 -7.06 12.58
CA ASP A 334 -1.67 -8.17 12.16
C ASP A 334 -2.58 -8.66 13.30
N PRO A 335 -3.84 -8.17 13.38
CA PRO A 335 -4.81 -8.62 14.36
C PRO A 335 -5.45 -9.98 14.02
N GLY A 336 -5.05 -10.65 12.93
CA GLY A 336 -5.74 -11.84 12.39
C GLY A 336 -6.87 -11.51 11.41
N GLY A 337 -6.92 -10.29 10.91
CA GLY A 337 -7.88 -9.81 9.91
C GLY A 337 -7.23 -8.73 9.03
N SER A 338 -7.95 -7.64 8.73
CA SER A 338 -7.37 -6.49 8.05
C SER A 338 -6.22 -5.90 8.88
N LYS A 339 -5.03 -5.88 8.30
CA LYS A 339 -3.84 -5.34 8.94
C LYS A 339 -3.96 -3.82 9.06
N LEU A 340 -3.40 -3.26 10.13
CA LEU A 340 -3.47 -1.84 10.43
C LEU A 340 -2.13 -1.17 10.12
N HIS A 341 -2.15 -0.16 9.26
CA HIS A 341 -0.98 0.69 9.00
C HIS A 341 -0.91 1.80 10.04
N LYS A 342 0.24 1.92 10.71
CA LYS A 342 0.48 2.95 11.73
C LYS A 342 1.83 3.61 11.57
N THR A 343 1.92 4.85 12.00
CA THR A 343 3.20 5.59 12.09
C THR A 343 3.54 5.84 13.55
N VAL A 344 4.80 5.58 13.91
CA VAL A 344 5.34 5.94 15.23
C VAL A 344 5.43 7.45 15.32
N ASN A 345 4.56 8.06 16.11
CA ASN A 345 4.48 9.51 16.24
C ASN A 345 4.60 9.97 17.70
N ASP A 346 4.67 9.07 18.67
CA ASP A 346 4.79 9.47 20.08
C ASP A 346 5.65 8.50 20.90
N ARG A 347 5.90 8.87 22.15
CA ARG A 347 6.60 8.03 23.14
C ARG A 347 5.66 7.59 24.24
N CYS A 348 5.79 6.32 24.61
CA CYS A 348 5.13 5.74 25.77
C CYS A 348 6.19 5.41 26.83
N PRO A 349 6.40 6.28 27.84
CA PRO A 349 7.37 6.03 28.91
C PRO A 349 7.10 4.71 29.66
N ALA A 350 5.82 4.36 29.86
CA ALA A 350 5.41 3.12 30.53
C ALA A 350 5.72 1.83 29.72
N CYS A 351 5.98 1.99 28.41
CA CYS A 351 6.32 0.93 27.47
C CYS A 351 7.83 0.67 27.40
N THR A 352 8.66 1.46 28.08
CA THR A 352 10.13 1.34 28.02
C THR A 352 10.61 -0.03 28.45
N GLY A 353 11.50 -0.64 27.66
CA GLY A 353 12.03 -1.99 27.90
C GLY A 353 11.03 -3.13 27.64
N LYS A 354 9.84 -2.84 27.13
CA LYS A 354 8.79 -3.84 26.85
C LYS A 354 8.51 -3.93 25.35
N LYS A 355 8.05 -5.11 24.89
CA LYS A 355 7.41 -5.27 23.59
C LYS A 355 5.96 -4.76 23.65
N GLN A 356 5.81 -3.44 23.81
CA GLN A 356 4.50 -2.79 23.90
C GLN A 356 4.42 -1.58 22.96
N ILE A 357 3.27 -1.45 22.29
CA ILE A 357 2.91 -0.32 21.43
C ILE A 357 1.52 0.16 21.82
N ASP A 358 1.38 1.46 22.10
CA ASP A 358 0.10 2.05 22.44
C ASP A 358 -0.51 2.71 21.19
N ASN A 359 -1.70 2.26 20.80
CA ASN A 359 -2.42 2.79 19.64
C ASN A 359 -3.22 4.02 20.05
N PHE A 360 -3.09 5.11 19.30
CA PHE A 360 -3.92 6.27 19.57
C PHE A 360 -5.37 5.99 19.17
N THR A 361 -6.30 6.33 20.07
CA THR A 361 -7.74 6.32 19.81
C THR A 361 -8.34 7.70 20.03
N THR A 362 -9.41 7.99 19.30
CA THR A 362 -10.14 9.28 19.38
C THR A 362 -11.20 9.29 20.48
N ALA A 363 -11.31 8.23 21.28
CA ALA A 363 -12.22 8.20 22.43
C ALA A 363 -11.83 9.29 23.46
N GLY A 364 -12.79 10.06 23.95
CA GLY A 364 -12.57 11.11 24.96
C GLY A 364 -12.67 10.62 26.41
N THR A 365 -12.78 9.32 26.67
CA THR A 365 -13.05 8.79 28.00
C THR A 365 -11.78 8.75 28.88
N CYS A 366 -11.92 8.87 30.21
CA CYS A 366 -10.86 8.59 31.18
C CYS A 366 -10.91 7.15 31.70
N GLY A 367 -11.62 6.26 31.00
CA GLY A 367 -11.79 4.88 31.42
C GLY A 367 -12.27 4.00 30.28
N ASN A 368 -12.37 2.70 30.54
CA ASN A 368 -12.84 1.69 29.58
C ASN A 368 -12.03 1.65 28.27
N ILE A 369 -10.75 2.03 28.34
CA ILE A 369 -9.81 1.90 27.23
C ILE A 369 -9.27 0.47 27.26
N ASN A 370 -9.77 -0.35 26.35
CA ASN A 370 -9.44 -1.77 26.32
C ASN A 370 -8.01 -2.02 25.82
N ASP A 371 -7.37 -3.03 26.40
CA ASP A 371 -6.20 -3.66 25.80
C ASP A 371 -6.61 -4.31 24.46
N LEU A 372 -5.76 -4.19 23.43
CA LEU A 372 -6.06 -4.77 22.13
C LEU A 372 -5.54 -6.21 22.02
N GLY A 373 -4.62 -6.63 22.88
CA GLY A 373 -4.04 -7.97 22.88
C GLY A 373 -2.61 -8.02 22.32
N ASN A 374 -2.16 -9.21 21.93
CA ASN A 374 -0.82 -9.41 21.38
C ASN A 374 -0.89 -9.70 19.88
N PHE A 375 -0.19 -8.91 19.08
CA PHE A 375 -0.24 -9.03 17.62
C PHE A 375 1.16 -9.01 17.02
N VAL A 376 1.28 -9.64 15.84
CA VAL A 376 2.52 -9.56 15.08
C VAL A 376 2.68 -8.14 14.56
N THR A 377 3.80 -7.52 14.89
CA THR A 377 4.17 -6.19 14.42
C THR A 377 5.30 -6.29 13.40
N ILE A 378 5.11 -5.62 12.27
CA ILE A 378 6.04 -5.60 11.16
C ILE A 378 6.47 -4.16 10.94
N LYS A 379 7.77 -3.90 10.91
CA LYS A 379 8.32 -2.59 10.56
C LYS A 379 8.65 -2.55 9.08
N LEU A 380 8.18 -1.52 8.39
CA LEU A 380 8.53 -1.26 6.99
C LEU A 380 9.87 -0.54 6.93
N LEU A 381 10.75 -1.01 6.06
CA LEU A 381 12.07 -0.43 5.83
C LEU A 381 12.07 0.22 4.44
N GLN A 382 12.13 1.55 4.40
CA GLN A 382 12.24 2.34 3.16
C GLN A 382 13.67 2.36 2.63
#